data_AF-A0AAJ2FJD2-F1
#
_entry.id   AF-A0AAJ2FJD2-F1
#
_cell.length_a   1.000
_cell.length_b   1.000
_cell.length_c   1.000
_cell.angle_alpha   90.00
_cell.angle_beta   90.00
_cell.angle_gamma   90.00
#
_symmetry.space_group_name_H-M   'P 1'
#
loop_
_entity.id
_entity.type
_entity.pdbx_description
1 polymer ?
#
loop_
_entity_poly.entity_id
_entity_poly.type
_entity_poly.pdbx_seq_one_letter_code
_entity_poly.pdbx_strand_id
1 'polypeptide(L)'
;MSSAPSPVAKVEINKAKSDPPQEVEVNCGHLWSLAQSEAIKRLSTYRKEFHLFGDQKWMLECDFSTRAARIAGVYASFYLETESGGNEAFKGRFYWMGLAAFASKQVMCGLDFTKLVTYAWPITKPAVDIGKNGLGKGNFWLFQDIFCWHWFYSQYPKKFEKCSSARNIDKFEVQIKNAVRALPWAQESIGVIDNFKIKDEITDAFLNVSKAEEKPPGKERQGFQYKSLIATANHEQLNILQPLIYEDPVFKKILDVQKASEGVPLMPLRSAAFSTACDVKEPDLREQMDAGDLYSAQNRMDFIQLIADKYHGLMINRKGYMEGMIAEISGWRNRT
;
A
#
# COMPACT_ATOMS: atom_id res chain seq x y z
N MET A 1 11.18 -11.04 32.35
CA MET A 1 9.84 -11.65 32.49
C MET A 1 9.14 -11.52 31.15
N SER A 2 8.91 -12.64 30.45
CA SER A 2 8.30 -12.66 29.12
C SER A 2 6.81 -12.35 29.25
N SER A 3 6.37 -11.20 28.75
CA SER A 3 4.95 -10.89 28.61
C SER A 3 4.40 -11.66 27.42
N ALA A 4 4.14 -12.96 27.59
CA ALA A 4 3.40 -13.72 26.60
C ALA A 4 2.03 -13.02 26.41
N PRO A 5 1.65 -12.66 25.16
CA PRO A 5 0.40 -11.95 24.92
C PRO A 5 -0.77 -12.84 25.33
N SER A 6 -1.71 -12.29 26.10
CA SER A 6 -2.91 -13.01 26.54
C SER A 6 -3.72 -13.50 25.33
N PRO A 7 -4.30 -14.71 25.39
CA PRO A 7 -5.07 -15.27 24.29
C PRO A 7 -6.32 -14.43 24.00
N VAL A 8 -6.59 -14.22 22.72
CA VAL A 8 -7.72 -13.44 22.20
C VAL A 8 -8.96 -14.33 21.98
N ALA A 9 -8.74 -15.62 21.77
CA ALA A 9 -9.76 -16.67 21.70
C ALA A 9 -9.14 -18.04 21.99
N LYS A 10 -9.95 -18.96 22.54
CA LYS A 10 -9.67 -20.39 22.67
C LYS A 10 -10.61 -21.14 21.72
N VAL A 11 -10.07 -22.04 20.88
CA VAL A 11 -10.87 -22.82 19.94
C VAL A 11 -11.39 -24.08 20.64
N GLU A 12 -12.71 -24.27 20.66
CA GLU A 12 -13.33 -25.51 21.14
C GLU A 12 -13.34 -26.55 20.01
N ILE A 13 -12.83 -27.75 20.28
CA ILE A 13 -12.75 -28.84 19.30
C ILE A 13 -13.80 -29.90 19.64
N ASN A 14 -14.55 -30.35 18.63
CA ASN A 14 -15.43 -31.51 18.75
C ASN A 14 -14.61 -32.75 19.14
N LYS A 15 -14.98 -33.41 20.24
CA LYS A 15 -14.33 -34.62 20.75
C LYS A 15 -14.55 -35.82 19.81
N ALA A 16 -13.84 -35.86 18.69
CA ALA A 16 -13.73 -37.05 17.86
C ALA A 16 -12.77 -38.06 18.53
N LYS A 17 -13.13 -39.34 18.47
CA LYS A 17 -12.67 -40.41 19.39
C LYS A 17 -11.21 -40.89 19.25
N SER A 18 -10.37 -40.30 18.40
CA SER A 18 -9.04 -40.85 18.11
C SER A 18 -7.86 -39.92 18.31
N ASP A 19 -8.06 -38.62 18.56
CA ASP A 19 -6.99 -37.70 18.96
C ASP A 19 -7.50 -36.75 20.06
N PRO A 20 -6.75 -36.55 21.17
CA PRO A 20 -7.12 -35.58 22.17
C PRO A 20 -7.12 -34.18 21.53
N PRO A 21 -8.19 -33.38 21.71
CA PRO A 21 -8.26 -32.04 21.16
C PRO A 21 -7.11 -31.18 21.70
N GLN A 22 -6.30 -30.61 20.80
CA GLN A 22 -5.25 -29.66 21.17
C GLN A 22 -5.86 -28.26 21.30
N GLU A 23 -5.77 -27.66 22.48
CA GLU A 23 -6.21 -26.27 22.67
C GLU A 23 -5.34 -25.33 21.82
N VAL A 24 -5.97 -24.62 20.88
CA VAL A 24 -5.30 -23.58 20.08
C VAL A 24 -5.71 -22.22 20.61
N GLU A 25 -4.74 -21.50 21.16
CA GLU A 25 -4.90 -20.12 21.61
C GLU A 25 -4.54 -19.17 20.46
N VAL A 26 -5.50 -18.35 20.01
CA VAL A 26 -5.24 -17.32 19.00
C VAL A 26 -4.91 -16.02 19.72
N ASN A 27 -3.71 -15.47 19.52
CA ASN A 27 -3.31 -14.16 20.04
C ASN A 27 -3.21 -13.10 18.92
N CYS A 28 -2.96 -11.84 19.27
CA CYS A 28 -2.82 -10.77 18.29
C CYS A 28 -1.64 -10.98 17.31
N GLY A 29 -0.55 -11.62 17.76
CA GLY A 29 0.58 -11.98 16.91
C GLY A 29 0.19 -12.94 15.79
N HIS A 30 -0.66 -13.94 16.09
CA HIS A 30 -1.21 -14.85 15.08
C HIS A 30 -2.06 -14.10 14.04
N LEU A 31 -2.93 -13.18 14.49
CA LEU A 31 -3.79 -12.40 13.59
C LEU A 31 -2.99 -11.43 12.69
N TRP A 32 -1.96 -10.78 13.24
CA TRP A 32 -1.06 -9.94 12.44
C TRP A 32 -0.19 -10.76 11.48
N SER A 33 0.21 -11.97 11.87
CA SER A 33 0.92 -12.90 10.98
C SER A 33 0.04 -13.30 9.79
N LEU A 34 -1.25 -13.53 10.02
CA LEU A 34 -2.22 -13.80 8.97
C LEU A 34 -2.35 -12.60 8.00
N ALA A 35 -2.55 -11.40 8.52
CA ALA A 35 -2.62 -10.19 7.70
C ALA A 35 -1.35 -9.99 6.85
N GLN A 36 -0.17 -10.22 7.43
CA GLN A 36 1.10 -10.14 6.73
C GLN A 36 1.24 -11.21 5.63
N SER A 37 0.79 -12.45 5.91
CA SER A 37 0.80 -13.53 4.92
C SER A 37 -0.07 -13.19 3.71
N GLU A 38 -1.23 -12.55 3.95
CA GLU A 38 -2.13 -12.12 2.89
C GLU A 38 -1.50 -10.99 2.05
N ALA A 39 -0.79 -10.04 2.68
CA ALA A 39 -0.04 -9.00 1.97
C ALA A 39 1.01 -9.61 1.02
N ILE A 40 1.82 -10.56 1.50
CA ILE A 40 2.84 -11.25 0.69
C ILE A 40 2.18 -12.00 -0.46
N LYS A 41 1.07 -12.70 -0.17
CA LYS A 41 0.32 -13.47 -1.16
C LYS A 41 -0.22 -12.61 -2.30
N ARG A 42 -0.72 -11.39 -2.03
CA ARG A 42 -1.24 -10.48 -3.08
C ARG A 42 -0.17 -10.10 -4.11
N LEU A 43 1.09 -10.08 -3.70
CA LEU A 43 2.21 -9.75 -4.58
C LEU A 43 2.93 -10.99 -5.11
N SER A 44 2.41 -12.18 -4.85
CA SER A 44 3.00 -13.46 -5.26
C SER A 44 2.15 -14.15 -6.31
N THR A 45 2.76 -15.03 -7.11
CA THR A 45 2.08 -15.92 -8.04
C THR A 45 2.48 -17.36 -7.79
N TYR A 46 1.55 -18.28 -8.03
CA TYR A 46 1.86 -19.70 -7.97
C TYR A 46 2.46 -20.14 -9.31
N ARG A 47 3.76 -20.43 -9.32
CA ARG A 47 4.51 -20.76 -10.55
C ARG A 47 5.49 -21.90 -10.26
N LYS A 48 5.86 -22.66 -11.29
CA LYS A 48 6.87 -23.71 -11.21
C LYS A 48 8.27 -23.08 -11.21
N GLU A 49 9.18 -23.57 -10.38
CA GLU A 49 10.56 -23.13 -10.46
C GLU A 49 11.21 -23.49 -11.80
N PHE A 50 12.19 -22.69 -12.22
CA PHE A 50 12.74 -22.74 -13.59
C PHE A 50 13.70 -23.91 -13.86
N HIS A 51 13.90 -24.83 -12.91
CA HIS A 51 14.80 -25.99 -13.06
C HIS A 51 14.01 -27.28 -13.34
N LEU A 52 14.67 -28.28 -13.95
CA LEU A 52 14.03 -29.46 -14.57
C LEU A 52 13.02 -30.19 -13.67
N PHE A 53 13.24 -30.20 -12.35
CA PHE A 53 12.40 -30.86 -11.34
C PHE A 53 11.84 -29.89 -10.29
N GLY A 54 11.74 -28.60 -10.63
CA GLY A 54 11.28 -27.58 -9.70
C GLY A 54 9.84 -27.78 -9.22
N ASP A 55 9.61 -27.53 -7.94
CA ASP A 55 8.27 -27.60 -7.36
C ASP A 55 7.43 -26.37 -7.73
N GLN A 56 6.11 -26.50 -7.64
CA GLN A 56 5.24 -25.34 -7.70
C GLN A 56 5.22 -24.63 -6.34
N LYS A 57 5.51 -23.34 -6.36
CA LYS A 57 5.51 -22.53 -5.14
C LYS A 57 5.00 -21.13 -5.37
N TRP A 58 4.59 -20.47 -4.29
CA TRP A 58 4.30 -19.05 -4.30
C TRP A 58 5.60 -18.27 -4.44
N MET A 59 5.72 -17.52 -5.54
CA MET A 59 6.89 -16.70 -5.85
C MET A 59 6.47 -15.24 -5.96
N LEU A 60 7.20 -14.37 -5.26
CA LEU A 60 7.01 -12.93 -5.35
C LEU A 60 7.19 -12.47 -6.81
N GLU A 61 6.28 -11.61 -7.28
CA GLU A 61 6.38 -11.01 -8.60
C GLU A 61 7.67 -10.19 -8.73
N CYS A 62 8.54 -10.55 -9.67
CA CYS A 62 9.86 -9.96 -9.78
C CYS A 62 9.83 -8.64 -10.53
N ASP A 63 8.85 -8.42 -11.42
CA ASP A 63 8.72 -7.16 -12.12
C ASP A 63 8.09 -6.08 -11.22
N PHE A 64 8.81 -4.97 -11.04
CA PHE A 64 8.38 -3.93 -10.11
C PHE A 64 7.14 -3.21 -10.62
N SER A 65 7.00 -3.04 -11.94
CA SER A 65 5.83 -2.40 -12.53
C SER A 65 4.60 -3.29 -12.36
N THR A 66 4.72 -4.59 -12.65
CA THR A 66 3.65 -5.57 -12.39
C THR A 66 3.25 -5.58 -10.92
N ARG A 67 4.22 -5.53 -9.97
CA ARG A 67 3.90 -5.37 -8.54
C ARG A 67 3.15 -4.08 -8.24
N ALA A 68 3.57 -2.94 -8.78
CA ALA A 68 2.90 -1.66 -8.58
C ALA A 68 1.47 -1.64 -9.15
N ALA A 69 1.25 -2.30 -10.29
CA ALA A 69 -0.08 -2.51 -10.85
C ALA A 69 -0.97 -3.36 -9.93
N ARG A 70 -0.44 -4.46 -9.36
CA ARG A 70 -1.18 -5.27 -8.40
C ARG A 70 -1.54 -4.51 -7.15
N ILE A 71 -0.59 -3.75 -6.59
CA ILE A 71 -0.81 -2.89 -5.42
C ILE A 71 -1.94 -1.89 -5.69
N ALA A 72 -1.90 -1.21 -6.85
CA ALA A 72 -2.96 -0.31 -7.27
C ALA A 72 -4.32 -1.01 -7.33
N GLY A 73 -4.37 -2.22 -7.92
CA GLY A 73 -5.60 -3.01 -8.00
C GLY A 73 -6.13 -3.46 -6.64
N VAL A 74 -5.26 -3.85 -5.70
CA VAL A 74 -5.66 -4.23 -4.35
C VAL A 74 -6.21 -3.03 -3.57
N TYR A 75 -5.56 -1.87 -3.66
CA TYR A 75 -6.07 -0.63 -3.06
C TYR A 75 -7.43 -0.24 -3.64
N ALA A 76 -7.58 -0.31 -4.97
CA ALA A 76 -8.88 -0.10 -5.61
C ALA A 76 -9.94 -1.10 -5.11
N SER A 77 -9.59 -2.37 -4.94
CA SER A 77 -10.49 -3.38 -4.38
C SER A 77 -10.91 -3.08 -2.93
N PHE A 78 -10.03 -2.52 -2.09
CA PHE A 78 -10.42 -2.06 -0.74
C PHE A 78 -11.42 -0.91 -0.81
N TYR A 79 -11.17 0.10 -1.64
CA TYR A 79 -12.12 1.21 -1.80
C TYR A 79 -13.52 0.73 -2.21
N LEU A 80 -13.55 -0.23 -3.14
CA LEU A 80 -14.78 -0.81 -3.69
C LEU A 80 -15.40 -1.90 -2.79
N GLU A 81 -14.75 -2.26 -1.68
CA GLU A 81 -15.19 -3.35 -0.78
C GLU A 81 -15.27 -4.72 -1.48
N THR A 82 -14.40 -4.96 -2.47
CA THR A 82 -14.28 -6.22 -3.24
C THR A 82 -13.05 -7.05 -2.89
N GLU A 83 -12.26 -6.57 -1.93
CA GLU A 83 -11.22 -7.36 -1.27
C GLU A 83 -11.83 -8.25 -0.17
N SER A 84 -11.11 -9.27 0.28
CA SER A 84 -11.58 -10.14 1.35
C SER A 84 -11.98 -9.33 2.60
N GLY A 85 -13.12 -9.67 3.21
CA GLY A 85 -13.68 -8.95 4.37
C GLY A 85 -14.39 -7.64 4.00
N GLY A 86 -14.54 -7.35 2.71
CA GLY A 86 -15.28 -6.19 2.23
C GLY A 86 -16.79 -6.30 2.46
N ASN A 87 -17.43 -5.14 2.65
CA ASN A 87 -18.88 -5.00 2.71
C ASN A 87 -19.32 -3.77 1.91
N GLU A 88 -20.07 -3.98 0.82
CA GLU A 88 -20.49 -2.93 -0.11
C GLU A 88 -21.24 -1.76 0.57
N ALA A 89 -21.95 -2.00 1.68
CA ALA A 89 -22.59 -0.94 2.46
C ALA A 89 -21.59 0.13 2.96
N PHE A 90 -20.33 -0.27 3.13
CA PHE A 90 -19.24 0.59 3.56
C PHE A 90 -18.36 1.10 2.42
N LYS A 91 -18.77 0.96 1.13
CA LYS A 91 -17.98 1.44 -0.01
C LYS A 91 -17.41 2.84 0.23
N GLY A 92 -16.10 2.96 0.02
CA GLY A 92 -15.33 4.17 0.26
C GLY A 92 -14.98 4.46 1.72
N ARG A 93 -15.21 3.56 2.70
CA ARG A 93 -14.72 3.76 4.08
C ARG A 93 -13.20 3.88 4.12
N PHE A 94 -12.51 3.09 3.29
CA PHE A 94 -11.06 3.16 3.09
C PHE A 94 -10.75 4.18 1.99
N TYR A 95 -11.05 5.46 2.27
CA TYR A 95 -11.02 6.51 1.26
C TYR A 95 -9.62 6.76 0.69
N TRP A 96 -8.58 6.67 1.54
CA TRP A 96 -7.19 6.71 1.11
C TRP A 96 -6.87 5.66 0.04
N MET A 97 -7.42 4.46 0.16
CA MET A 97 -7.15 3.36 -0.78
C MET A 97 -7.60 3.70 -2.21
N GLY A 98 -8.68 4.46 -2.36
CA GLY A 98 -9.13 4.94 -3.67
C GLY A 98 -8.14 5.90 -4.31
N LEU A 99 -7.57 6.83 -3.52
CA LEU A 99 -6.52 7.73 -3.99
C LEU A 99 -5.20 6.98 -4.25
N ALA A 100 -4.81 6.10 -3.33
CA ALA A 100 -3.57 5.32 -3.40
C ALA A 100 -3.55 4.37 -4.60
N ALA A 101 -4.70 3.94 -5.11
CA ALA A 101 -4.80 3.21 -6.37
C ALA A 101 -4.22 4.02 -7.55
N PHE A 102 -4.59 5.31 -7.65
CA PHE A 102 -4.02 6.20 -8.67
C PHE A 102 -2.53 6.47 -8.42
N ALA A 103 -2.12 6.66 -7.16
CA ALA A 103 -0.73 6.89 -6.81
C ALA A 103 0.17 5.69 -7.16
N SER A 104 -0.23 4.47 -6.79
CA SER A 104 0.51 3.25 -7.16
C SER A 104 0.50 3.00 -8.67
N LYS A 105 -0.56 3.42 -9.38
CA LYS A 105 -0.57 3.44 -10.85
C LYS A 105 0.47 4.41 -11.41
N GLN A 106 0.68 5.59 -10.81
CA GLN A 106 1.78 6.47 -11.23
C GLN A 106 3.16 5.83 -10.98
N VAL A 107 3.32 5.06 -9.90
CA VAL A 107 4.56 4.27 -9.66
C VAL A 107 4.77 3.23 -10.77
N MET A 108 3.72 2.48 -11.14
CA MET A 108 3.76 1.54 -12.27
C MET A 108 4.21 2.26 -13.56
N CYS A 109 3.60 3.39 -13.88
CA CYS A 109 3.97 4.20 -15.05
C CYS A 109 5.42 4.66 -15.02
N GLY A 110 5.92 5.15 -13.88
CA GLY A 110 7.33 5.51 -13.70
C GLY A 110 8.27 4.32 -13.86
N LEU A 111 7.87 3.13 -13.42
CA LEU A 111 8.66 1.90 -13.55
C LEU A 111 8.66 1.38 -14.98
N ASP A 112 7.55 1.38 -15.70
CA ASP A 112 7.53 1.02 -17.13
C ASP A 112 8.32 2.02 -17.97
N PHE A 113 8.27 3.29 -17.59
CA PHE A 113 9.11 4.32 -18.18
C PHE A 113 10.61 4.00 -18.06
N THR A 114 11.08 3.55 -16.89
CA THR A 114 12.49 3.17 -16.71
C THR A 114 12.94 2.09 -17.69
N LYS A 115 12.05 1.16 -18.07
CA LYS A 115 12.35 0.10 -19.05
C LYS A 115 12.57 0.70 -20.44
N LEU A 116 11.71 1.62 -20.86
CA LEU A 116 11.79 2.29 -22.16
C LEU A 116 13.08 3.12 -22.29
N VAL A 117 13.42 3.90 -21.26
CA VAL A 117 14.67 4.71 -21.26
C VAL A 117 15.90 3.82 -21.27
N THR A 118 15.91 2.75 -20.47
CA THR A 118 17.05 1.81 -20.45
C THR A 118 17.27 1.18 -21.82
N TYR A 119 16.20 0.84 -22.54
CA TYR A 119 16.28 0.31 -23.89
C TYR A 119 16.78 1.36 -24.90
N ALA A 120 16.21 2.57 -24.87
CA ALA A 120 16.56 3.64 -25.80
C ALA A 120 17.97 4.20 -25.55
N TRP A 121 18.42 4.23 -24.29
CA TRP A 121 19.68 4.86 -23.88
C TRP A 121 20.41 4.05 -22.79
N PRO A 122 21.09 2.95 -23.17
CA PRO A 122 21.70 2.02 -22.21
C PRO A 122 22.71 2.65 -21.25
N ILE A 123 23.38 3.74 -21.64
CA ILE A 123 24.36 4.45 -20.80
C ILE A 123 23.73 5.05 -19.53
N THR A 124 22.42 5.30 -19.53
CA THR A 124 21.69 5.86 -18.39
C THR A 124 21.29 4.81 -17.35
N LYS A 125 21.47 3.52 -17.66
CA LYS A 125 21.04 2.37 -16.85
C LYS A 125 21.42 2.47 -15.37
N PRO A 126 22.65 2.87 -14.97
CA PRO A 126 22.99 2.96 -13.55
C PRO A 126 22.11 3.94 -12.76
N ALA A 127 21.86 5.13 -13.32
CA ALA A 127 20.99 6.13 -12.68
C ALA A 127 19.52 5.71 -12.68
N VAL A 128 19.07 5.09 -13.79
CA VAL A 128 17.71 4.58 -13.93
C VAL A 128 17.42 3.43 -12.96
N ASP A 129 18.37 2.51 -12.76
CA ASP A 129 18.23 1.40 -11.82
C ASP A 129 18.14 1.88 -10.37
N ILE A 130 18.84 2.96 -10.01
CA ILE A 130 18.69 3.59 -8.68
C ILE A 130 17.27 4.10 -8.48
N GLY A 131 16.75 4.90 -9.41
CA GLY A 131 15.38 5.42 -9.35
C GLY A 131 14.35 4.29 -9.30
N LYS A 132 14.51 3.28 -10.15
CA LYS A 132 13.67 2.08 -10.21
C LYS A 132 13.67 1.33 -8.87
N ASN A 133 14.82 1.13 -8.25
CA ASN A 133 14.93 0.46 -6.95
C ASN A 133 14.31 1.30 -5.82
N GLY A 134 14.48 2.61 -5.82
CA GLY A 134 13.83 3.50 -4.84
C GLY A 134 12.30 3.42 -4.94
N LEU A 135 11.74 3.58 -6.14
CA LEU A 135 10.30 3.46 -6.39
C LEU A 135 9.76 2.06 -6.04
N GLY A 136 10.48 1.02 -6.45
CA GLY A 136 10.13 -0.37 -6.15
C GLY A 136 10.15 -0.68 -4.66
N LYS A 137 11.17 -0.22 -3.92
CA LYS A 137 11.32 -0.41 -2.47
C LYS A 137 10.22 0.32 -1.71
N GLY A 138 10.02 1.60 -2.01
CA GLY A 138 9.02 2.45 -1.34
C GLY A 138 7.61 1.89 -1.48
N ASN A 139 7.17 1.63 -2.73
CA ASN A 139 5.83 1.09 -2.98
C ASN A 139 5.62 -0.29 -2.36
N PHE A 140 6.64 -1.15 -2.38
CA PHE A 140 6.57 -2.49 -1.82
C PHE A 140 6.42 -2.50 -0.29
N TRP A 141 7.29 -1.81 0.44
CA TRP A 141 7.25 -1.81 1.91
C TRP A 141 6.12 -0.98 2.48
N LEU A 142 5.71 0.10 1.79
CA LEU A 142 4.46 0.79 2.11
C LEU A 142 3.26 -0.15 2.04
N PHE A 143 3.17 -0.97 0.98
CA PHE A 143 2.11 -1.95 0.87
C PHE A 143 2.15 -2.99 1.99
N GLN A 144 3.33 -3.51 2.35
CA GLN A 144 3.45 -4.45 3.47
C GLN A 144 2.94 -3.86 4.79
N ASP A 145 3.08 -2.56 5.00
CA ASP A 145 2.53 -1.86 6.17
C ASP A 145 1.02 -1.62 6.04
N ILE A 146 0.61 -0.79 5.07
CA ILE A 146 -0.74 -0.23 4.94
C ILE A 146 -1.80 -1.30 4.67
N PHE A 147 -1.49 -2.30 3.82
CA PHE A 147 -2.42 -3.39 3.50
C PHE A 147 -2.92 -4.06 4.78
N CYS A 148 -2.01 -4.42 5.69
CA CYS A 148 -2.35 -5.25 6.84
C CYS A 148 -3.27 -4.50 7.81
N TRP A 149 -3.11 -3.18 7.98
CA TRP A 149 -4.02 -2.39 8.82
C TRP A 149 -5.46 -2.48 8.31
N HIS A 150 -5.64 -2.26 7.01
CA HIS A 150 -6.95 -2.22 6.37
C HIS A 150 -7.57 -3.62 6.26
N TRP A 151 -6.75 -4.61 5.91
CA TRP A 151 -7.18 -6.01 5.85
C TRP A 151 -7.60 -6.53 7.22
N PHE A 152 -6.83 -6.27 8.29
CA PHE A 152 -7.21 -6.72 9.62
C PHE A 152 -8.53 -6.05 10.04
N TYR A 153 -8.64 -4.72 9.88
CA TYR A 153 -9.87 -4.01 10.23
C TYR A 153 -11.09 -4.54 9.46
N SER A 154 -10.96 -4.83 8.16
CA SER A 154 -12.08 -5.34 7.35
C SER A 154 -12.55 -6.72 7.82
N GLN A 155 -11.62 -7.59 8.22
CA GLN A 155 -11.93 -8.96 8.66
C GLN A 155 -12.45 -9.01 10.10
N TYR A 156 -11.80 -8.28 11.01
CA TYR A 156 -11.94 -8.45 12.44
C TYR A 156 -11.99 -7.10 13.19
N PRO A 157 -12.95 -6.19 12.89
CA PRO A 157 -12.93 -4.81 13.41
C PRO A 157 -12.89 -4.75 14.95
N LYS A 158 -13.70 -5.58 15.63
CA LYS A 158 -13.69 -5.66 17.12
C LYS A 158 -12.37 -6.15 17.72
N LYS A 159 -11.59 -6.93 16.97
CA LYS A 159 -10.28 -7.43 17.43
C LYS A 159 -9.17 -6.46 17.03
N PHE A 160 -9.33 -5.73 15.92
CA PHE A 160 -8.40 -4.71 15.47
C PHE A 160 -8.14 -3.69 16.59
N GLU A 161 -9.17 -3.12 17.19
CA GLU A 161 -9.04 -2.15 18.29
C GLU A 161 -8.23 -2.69 19.47
N LYS A 162 -8.36 -3.98 19.78
CA LYS A 162 -7.65 -4.64 20.88
C LYS A 162 -6.23 -5.05 20.52
N CYS A 163 -5.94 -5.23 19.23
CA CYS A 163 -4.70 -5.83 18.74
C CYS A 163 -3.79 -4.85 18.00
N SER A 164 -4.25 -3.66 17.64
CA SER A 164 -3.50 -2.70 16.82
C SER A 164 -2.15 -2.31 17.44
N SER A 165 -2.12 -2.04 18.74
CA SER A 165 -0.89 -1.77 19.51
C SER A 165 0.06 -2.95 19.63
N ALA A 166 -0.42 -4.16 19.36
CA ALA A 166 0.40 -5.37 19.42
C ALA A 166 1.11 -5.70 18.10
N ARG A 167 0.83 -4.98 17.00
CA ARG A 167 1.50 -5.22 15.71
C ARG A 167 2.99 -4.94 15.84
N ASN A 168 3.80 -5.97 15.62
CA ASN A 168 5.25 -5.90 15.55
C ASN A 168 5.76 -7.19 14.89
N ILE A 169 6.66 -7.09 13.92
CA ILE A 169 7.27 -8.25 13.25
C ILE A 169 7.87 -9.25 14.23
N ASP A 170 8.42 -8.79 15.36
CA ASP A 170 9.03 -9.67 16.34
C ASP A 170 8.04 -10.58 17.06
N LYS A 171 6.75 -10.23 17.04
CA LYS A 171 5.64 -11.00 17.62
C LYS A 171 4.94 -11.88 16.58
N PHE A 172 5.42 -11.92 15.34
CA PHE A 172 4.86 -12.80 14.32
C PHE A 172 5.26 -14.24 14.57
N GLU A 173 4.43 -15.15 14.05
CA GLU A 173 4.77 -16.57 13.91
C GLU A 173 6.11 -16.73 13.20
N VAL A 174 6.94 -17.67 13.67
CA VAL A 174 8.34 -17.80 13.23
C VAL A 174 8.47 -17.94 11.71
N GLN A 175 7.56 -18.68 11.08
CA GLN A 175 7.53 -18.90 9.64
C GLN A 175 7.25 -17.59 8.88
N ILE A 176 6.29 -16.80 9.36
CA ILE A 176 5.93 -15.52 8.73
C ILE A 176 7.02 -14.48 8.99
N LYS A 177 7.59 -14.43 10.19
CA LYS A 177 8.73 -13.59 10.53
C LYS A 177 9.92 -13.85 9.60
N ASN A 178 10.24 -15.11 9.36
CA ASN A 178 11.32 -15.51 8.45
C ASN A 178 10.98 -15.15 7.00
N ALA A 179 9.74 -15.36 6.56
CA ALA A 179 9.30 -14.97 5.22
C ALA A 179 9.43 -13.46 4.99
N VAL A 180 9.01 -12.63 5.95
CA VAL A 180 9.15 -11.16 5.89
C VAL A 180 10.63 -10.76 5.81
N ARG A 181 11.49 -11.37 6.61
CA ARG A 181 12.94 -11.10 6.61
C ARG A 181 13.66 -11.56 5.34
N ALA A 182 13.05 -12.46 4.56
CA ALA A 182 13.54 -12.89 3.26
C ALA A 182 13.04 -12.02 2.10
N LEU A 183 12.14 -11.06 2.35
CA LEU A 183 11.65 -10.15 1.31
C LEU A 183 12.76 -9.20 0.82
N PRO A 184 12.67 -8.70 -0.43
CA PRO A 184 13.61 -7.71 -0.95
C PRO A 184 13.70 -6.48 -0.05
N TRP A 185 14.93 -6.02 0.19
CA TRP A 185 15.25 -4.85 1.02
C TRP A 185 14.86 -4.97 2.50
N ALA A 186 14.56 -6.16 3.01
CA ALA A 186 14.12 -6.34 4.40
C ALA A 186 15.14 -5.86 5.43
N GLN A 187 16.43 -6.10 5.18
CA GLN A 187 17.50 -5.74 6.11
C GLN A 187 17.58 -4.23 6.34
N GLU A 188 17.44 -3.42 5.28
CA GLU A 188 17.44 -1.96 5.40
C GLU A 188 16.06 -1.36 5.71
N SER A 189 14.96 -2.05 5.44
CA SER A 189 13.62 -1.44 5.54
C SER A 189 12.93 -1.67 6.89
N ILE A 190 13.06 -2.86 7.49
CA ILE A 190 12.28 -3.28 8.66
C ILE A 190 12.51 -2.35 9.87
N GLY A 191 13.77 -2.04 10.16
CA GLY A 191 14.13 -1.16 11.28
C GLY A 191 13.67 0.28 11.04
N VAL A 192 13.76 0.75 9.79
CA VAL A 192 13.39 2.11 9.38
C VAL A 192 11.90 2.37 9.55
N ILE A 193 11.06 1.39 9.23
CA ILE A 193 9.60 1.48 9.38
C ILE A 193 9.10 1.01 10.76
N ASP A 194 9.98 1.06 11.78
CA ASP A 194 9.72 0.71 13.17
C ASP A 194 9.01 -0.64 13.36
N ASN A 195 9.42 -1.65 12.60
CA ASN A 195 8.89 -3.03 12.69
C ASN A 195 7.35 -3.11 12.56
N PHE A 196 6.73 -2.23 11.76
CA PHE A 196 5.27 -2.12 11.56
C PHE A 196 4.48 -1.76 12.83
N LYS A 197 5.09 -1.12 13.82
CA LYS A 197 4.34 -0.64 14.98
C LYS A 197 3.33 0.42 14.57
N ILE A 198 2.20 0.43 15.27
CA ILE A 198 1.17 1.45 15.10
C ILE A 198 1.76 2.85 15.38
N LYS A 199 1.25 3.84 14.64
CA LYS A 199 1.49 5.27 14.85
C LYS A 199 0.17 5.98 15.13
N ASP A 200 0.25 7.19 15.67
CA ASP A 200 -0.94 7.97 16.05
C ASP A 200 -1.82 8.25 14.83
N GLU A 201 -1.21 8.50 13.68
CA GLU A 201 -1.90 8.75 12.42
C GLU A 201 -2.72 7.54 11.94
N ILE A 202 -2.26 6.31 12.19
CA ILE A 202 -3.06 5.10 11.91
C ILE A 202 -4.24 5.02 12.88
N THR A 203 -4.02 5.32 14.17
CA THR A 203 -5.12 5.36 15.15
C THR A 203 -6.19 6.36 14.74
N ASP A 204 -5.78 7.58 14.36
CA ASP A 204 -6.66 8.64 13.89
C ASP A 204 -7.36 8.26 12.59
N ALA A 205 -6.65 7.63 11.65
CA ALA A 205 -7.23 7.18 10.39
C ALA A 205 -8.39 6.21 10.62
N PHE A 206 -8.19 5.17 11.44
CA PHE A 206 -9.22 4.15 11.70
C PHE A 206 -10.33 4.64 12.63
N LEU A 207 -10.06 5.59 13.53
CA LEU A 207 -11.11 6.29 14.26
C LEU A 207 -12.05 7.03 13.30
N ASN A 208 -11.51 7.69 12.28
CA ASN A 208 -12.32 8.35 11.26
C ASN A 208 -13.01 7.36 10.30
N VAL A 209 -12.41 6.20 10.00
CA VAL A 209 -13.09 5.10 9.29
C VAL A 209 -14.35 4.68 10.05
N SER A 210 -14.21 4.36 11.35
CA SER A 210 -15.33 3.95 12.20
C SER A 210 -16.44 5.02 12.23
N LYS A 211 -16.09 6.30 12.42
CA LYS A 211 -17.05 7.41 12.36
C LYS A 211 -17.73 7.54 10.99
N ALA A 212 -17.03 7.25 9.90
CA ALA A 212 -17.62 7.28 8.56
C ALA A 212 -18.63 6.12 8.34
N GLU A 213 -18.37 4.95 8.92
CA GLU A 213 -19.25 3.77 8.86
C GLU A 213 -20.60 4.00 9.58
N GLU A 214 -20.60 4.80 10.65
CA GLU A 214 -21.81 5.17 11.41
C GLU A 214 -22.73 6.17 10.69
N LYS A 215 -22.24 6.81 9.63
CA LYS A 215 -22.95 7.91 8.95
C LYS A 215 -23.58 7.44 7.64
N PRO A 216 -24.81 7.89 7.32
CA PRO A 216 -25.38 7.67 6.00
C PRO A 216 -24.55 8.41 4.93
N PRO A 217 -24.68 8.03 3.64
CA PRO A 217 -24.06 8.77 2.55
C PRO A 217 -24.42 10.27 2.61
N GLY A 218 -23.41 11.13 2.60
CA GLY A 218 -23.59 12.58 2.69
C GLY A 218 -22.33 13.31 3.15
N LYS A 219 -22.45 14.63 3.34
CA LYS A 219 -21.32 15.52 3.68
C LYS A 219 -20.58 15.11 4.96
N GLU A 220 -21.30 14.65 5.99
CA GLU A 220 -20.66 14.20 7.24
C GLU A 220 -19.77 12.97 7.03
N ARG A 221 -20.29 11.94 6.34
CA ARG A 221 -19.51 10.74 5.99
C ARG A 221 -18.30 11.12 5.14
N GLN A 222 -18.49 11.99 4.15
CA GLN A 222 -17.42 12.51 3.30
C GLN A 222 -16.33 13.23 4.10
N GLY A 223 -16.70 14.02 5.11
CA GLY A 223 -15.76 14.69 6.00
C GLY A 223 -14.89 13.72 6.80
N PHE A 224 -15.47 12.64 7.33
CA PHE A 224 -14.71 11.60 8.03
C PHE A 224 -13.83 10.77 7.09
N GLN A 225 -14.34 10.42 5.90
CA GLN A 225 -13.56 9.77 4.84
C GLN A 225 -12.32 10.59 4.47
N TYR A 226 -12.49 11.90 4.30
CA TYR A 226 -11.40 12.81 3.98
C TYR A 226 -10.37 12.93 5.12
N LYS A 227 -10.83 13.05 6.38
CA LYS A 227 -9.94 13.04 7.55
C LYS A 227 -9.14 11.74 7.67
N SER A 228 -9.80 10.61 7.43
CA SER A 228 -9.13 9.31 7.39
C SER A 228 -8.06 9.28 6.29
N LEU A 229 -8.36 9.83 5.11
CA LEU A 229 -7.40 9.91 4.01
C LEU A 229 -6.15 10.69 4.38
N ILE A 230 -6.30 11.90 4.93
CA ILE A 230 -5.17 12.74 5.32
C ILE A 230 -4.34 12.10 6.43
N ALA A 231 -4.98 11.48 7.43
CA ALA A 231 -4.28 10.76 8.48
C ALA A 231 -3.45 9.59 7.93
N THR A 232 -4.02 8.73 7.07
CA THR A 232 -3.27 7.65 6.43
C THR A 232 -2.14 8.18 5.54
N ALA A 233 -2.37 9.27 4.81
CA ALA A 233 -1.35 9.91 3.99
C ALA A 233 -0.19 10.46 4.83
N ASN A 234 -0.44 11.05 6.00
CA ASN A 234 0.63 11.47 6.91
C ASN A 234 1.48 10.28 7.37
N HIS A 235 0.86 9.16 7.76
CA HIS A 235 1.60 7.94 8.12
C HIS A 235 2.46 7.44 6.96
N GLU A 236 1.86 7.28 5.78
CA GLU A 236 2.56 6.86 4.56
C GLU A 236 3.76 7.77 4.29
N GLN A 237 3.53 9.08 4.23
CA GLN A 237 4.51 10.01 3.70
C GLN A 237 5.62 10.33 4.69
N LEU A 238 5.32 10.40 5.98
CA LEU A 238 6.26 10.84 7.02
C LEU A 238 6.89 9.66 7.77
N ASN A 239 6.11 8.64 8.12
CA ASN A 239 6.59 7.54 8.95
C ASN A 239 7.15 6.38 8.12
N ILE A 240 6.72 6.24 6.86
CA ILE A 240 7.16 5.17 5.97
C ILE A 240 8.09 5.70 4.88
N LEU A 241 7.57 6.50 3.94
CA LEU A 241 8.33 6.85 2.73
C LEU A 241 9.47 7.85 2.99
N GLN A 242 9.29 8.80 3.90
CA GLN A 242 10.33 9.78 4.20
C GLN A 242 11.65 9.11 4.61
N PRO A 243 11.71 8.31 5.69
CA PRO A 243 12.96 7.68 6.10
C PRO A 243 13.36 6.51 5.20
N LEU A 244 12.41 5.86 4.50
CA LEU A 244 12.71 4.70 3.68
C LEU A 244 13.36 5.05 2.33
N ILE A 245 12.90 6.12 1.67
CA ILE A 245 13.38 6.48 0.32
C ILE A 245 13.77 7.96 0.19
N TYR A 246 13.06 8.89 0.81
CA TYR A 246 13.29 10.32 0.53
C TYR A 246 14.47 10.91 1.30
N GLU A 247 14.92 10.29 2.39
CA GLU A 247 16.14 10.71 3.09
C GLU A 247 17.43 10.20 2.43
N ASP A 248 17.33 9.21 1.54
CA ASP A 248 18.46 8.66 0.80
C ASP A 248 19.11 9.71 -0.14
N PRO A 249 20.39 10.07 0.06
CA PRO A 249 21.04 11.12 -0.73
C PRO A 249 21.11 10.82 -2.23
N VAL A 250 21.24 9.54 -2.59
CA VAL A 250 21.33 9.11 -3.99
C VAL A 250 19.95 9.25 -4.64
N PHE A 251 18.89 8.84 -3.94
CA PHE A 251 17.52 8.99 -4.43
C PHE A 251 17.11 10.46 -4.58
N LYS A 252 17.48 11.33 -3.62
CA LYS A 252 17.28 12.79 -3.75
C LYS A 252 17.89 13.35 -5.04
N LYS A 253 19.14 12.97 -5.34
CA LYS A 253 19.83 13.40 -6.56
C LYS A 253 19.12 12.93 -7.83
N ILE A 254 18.56 11.72 -7.84
CA ILE A 254 17.75 11.24 -8.96
C ILE A 254 16.48 12.08 -9.14
N LEU A 255 15.82 12.47 -8.05
CA LEU A 255 14.65 13.35 -8.09
C LEU A 255 15.01 14.76 -8.60
N ASP A 256 16.17 15.30 -8.22
CA ASP A 256 16.66 16.58 -8.74
C ASP A 256 16.92 16.50 -10.27
N VAL A 257 17.53 15.42 -10.74
CA VAL A 257 17.74 15.19 -12.18
C VAL A 257 16.41 15.05 -12.92
N GLN A 258 15.44 14.33 -12.33
CA GLN A 258 14.11 14.22 -12.90
C GLN A 258 13.46 15.60 -13.03
N LYS A 259 13.45 16.39 -11.95
CA LYS A 259 12.91 17.76 -11.93
C LYS A 259 13.55 18.66 -12.99
N ALA A 260 14.88 18.60 -13.13
CA ALA A 260 15.61 19.37 -14.13
C ALA A 260 15.35 18.93 -15.59
N SER A 261 14.80 17.72 -15.77
CA SER A 261 14.53 17.12 -17.09
C SER A 261 13.03 17.06 -17.43
N GLU A 262 12.17 17.67 -16.60
CA GLU A 262 10.73 17.78 -16.90
C GLU A 262 10.53 18.55 -18.23
N GLY A 263 9.75 17.97 -19.14
CA GLY A 263 9.51 18.54 -20.48
C GLY A 263 10.44 18.00 -21.59
N VAL A 264 11.47 17.23 -21.24
CA VAL A 264 12.20 16.41 -22.23
C VAL A 264 11.28 15.29 -22.71
N PRO A 265 11.22 14.97 -24.01
CA PRO A 265 10.45 13.83 -24.49
C PRO A 265 10.77 12.60 -23.68
N LEU A 266 9.74 11.80 -23.39
CA LEU A 266 9.81 10.60 -22.57
C LEU A 266 9.86 10.89 -21.05
N MET A 267 10.43 11.99 -20.53
CA MET A 267 10.52 12.18 -19.07
C MET A 267 9.16 12.35 -18.36
N PRO A 268 8.85 11.55 -17.30
CA PRO A 268 7.59 11.64 -16.59
C PRO A 268 7.53 12.90 -15.74
N LEU A 269 6.41 13.61 -15.83
CA LEU A 269 6.09 14.74 -14.96
C LEU A 269 5.85 14.25 -13.53
N ARG A 270 6.16 15.09 -12.54
CA ARG A 270 5.75 14.87 -11.15
C ARG A 270 4.26 15.16 -11.01
N SER A 271 3.42 14.23 -11.44
CA SER A 271 1.96 14.40 -11.48
C SER A 271 1.19 13.20 -10.96
N ALA A 272 -0.02 13.45 -10.47
CA ALA A 272 -1.03 12.45 -10.17
C ALA A 272 -2.19 12.59 -11.16
N ALA A 273 -2.36 11.61 -12.04
CA ALA A 273 -3.49 11.55 -12.97
C ALA A 273 -4.61 10.65 -12.43
N PHE A 274 -5.84 11.17 -12.39
CA PHE A 274 -7.05 10.49 -11.92
C PHE A 274 -7.73 9.67 -13.03
N SER A 275 -6.94 8.85 -13.73
CA SER A 275 -7.38 7.94 -14.79
C SER A 275 -6.53 6.67 -14.79
N THR A 276 -6.87 5.70 -15.65
CA THR A 276 -6.03 4.51 -15.85
C THR A 276 -4.79 4.79 -16.71
N ALA A 277 -4.76 5.89 -17.44
CA ALA A 277 -3.60 6.34 -18.20
C ALA A 277 -2.53 6.97 -17.29
N CYS A 278 -1.26 6.92 -17.73
CA CYS A 278 -0.13 7.49 -16.99
C CYS A 278 -0.14 9.02 -16.90
N ASP A 279 -0.72 9.67 -17.91
CA ASP A 279 -0.94 11.10 -17.94
C ASP A 279 -2.22 11.41 -18.71
N VAL A 280 -2.81 12.58 -18.46
CA VAL A 280 -4.01 13.06 -19.12
C VAL A 280 -3.83 14.52 -19.49
N LYS A 281 -4.41 14.95 -20.61
CA LYS A 281 -4.35 16.37 -21.02
C LYS A 281 -5.35 17.25 -20.27
N GLU A 282 -6.41 16.66 -19.72
CA GLU A 282 -7.48 17.38 -19.02
C GLU A 282 -6.97 17.85 -17.64
N PRO A 283 -6.85 19.16 -17.40
CA PRO A 283 -6.30 19.69 -16.15
C PRO A 283 -7.11 19.31 -14.91
N ASP A 284 -8.43 19.12 -15.07
CA ASP A 284 -9.32 18.75 -13.98
C ASP A 284 -9.12 17.30 -13.51
N LEU A 285 -8.43 16.47 -14.31
CA LEU A 285 -8.16 15.07 -14.01
C LEU A 285 -6.70 14.81 -13.65
N ARG A 286 -5.92 15.86 -13.37
CA ARG A 286 -4.54 15.73 -12.88
C ARG A 286 -4.17 16.82 -11.88
N GLU A 287 -3.19 16.51 -11.05
CA GLU A 287 -2.40 17.48 -10.30
C GLU A 287 -0.92 17.32 -10.64
N GLN A 288 -0.19 18.42 -10.77
CA GLN A 288 1.24 18.44 -11.07
C GLN A 288 1.98 19.28 -10.03
N MET A 289 3.17 18.82 -9.61
CA MET A 289 4.03 19.56 -8.71
C MET A 289 4.90 20.55 -9.50
N ASP A 290 4.43 21.79 -9.65
CA ASP A 290 5.15 22.81 -10.43
C ASP A 290 6.34 23.41 -9.68
N ALA A 291 6.30 23.44 -8.35
CA ALA A 291 7.34 24.01 -7.49
C ALA A 291 7.67 23.12 -6.30
N GLY A 292 8.84 23.33 -5.70
CA GLY A 292 9.33 22.56 -4.56
C GLY A 292 9.98 21.24 -4.94
N ASP A 293 10.42 20.52 -3.91
CA ASP A 293 11.23 19.31 -4.01
C ASP A 293 10.50 18.12 -3.39
N LEU A 294 10.35 17.02 -4.13
CA LEU A 294 9.60 15.84 -3.69
C LEU A 294 10.19 15.19 -2.43
N TYR A 295 11.49 15.32 -2.18
CA TYR A 295 12.11 14.76 -0.97
C TYR A 295 11.94 15.63 0.27
N SER A 296 11.55 16.91 0.10
CA SER A 296 11.20 17.76 1.23
C SER A 296 9.84 17.34 1.76
N ALA A 297 9.78 16.91 3.02
CA ALA A 297 8.55 16.47 3.65
C ALA A 297 7.45 17.54 3.56
N GLN A 298 7.78 18.82 3.83
CA GLN A 298 6.82 19.91 3.75
C GLN A 298 6.27 20.09 2.33
N ASN A 299 7.16 20.28 1.35
CA ASN A 299 6.74 20.50 -0.05
C ASN A 299 5.92 19.32 -0.58
N ARG A 300 6.30 18.08 -0.21
CA ARG A 300 5.57 16.89 -0.61
C ARG A 300 4.20 16.82 0.06
N MET A 301 4.09 17.13 1.35
CA MET A 301 2.80 17.14 2.04
C MET A 301 1.86 18.21 1.50
N ASP A 302 2.37 19.40 1.15
CA ASP A 302 1.57 20.43 0.48
C ASP A 302 1.04 19.92 -0.87
N PHE A 303 1.86 19.23 -1.65
CA PHE A 303 1.43 18.62 -2.90
C PHE A 303 0.42 17.47 -2.71
N ILE A 304 0.62 16.61 -1.71
CA ILE A 304 -0.31 15.53 -1.37
C ILE A 304 -1.66 16.09 -0.92
N GLN A 305 -1.66 17.20 -0.20
CA GLN A 305 -2.87 17.93 0.20
C GLN A 305 -3.65 18.41 -1.05
N LEU A 306 -2.98 19.01 -2.03
CA LEU A 306 -3.60 19.41 -3.31
C LEU A 306 -4.20 18.21 -4.07
N ILE A 307 -3.46 17.10 -4.14
CA ILE A 307 -3.94 15.85 -4.75
C ILE A 307 -5.19 15.33 -4.02
N ALA A 308 -5.17 15.32 -2.69
CA ALA A 308 -6.29 14.87 -1.87
C ALA A 308 -7.52 15.75 -2.07
N ASP A 309 -7.36 17.07 -2.14
CA ASP A 309 -8.42 18.02 -2.38
C ASP A 309 -9.04 17.84 -3.77
N LYS A 310 -8.23 17.71 -4.82
CA LYS A 310 -8.75 17.43 -6.18
C LYS A 310 -9.44 16.08 -6.25
N TYR A 311 -8.86 15.03 -5.67
CA TYR A 311 -9.50 13.72 -5.57
C TYR A 311 -10.86 13.82 -4.87
N HIS A 312 -10.93 14.50 -3.72
CA HIS A 312 -12.16 14.67 -2.97
C HIS A 312 -13.23 15.42 -3.78
N GLY A 313 -12.84 16.52 -4.45
CA GLY A 313 -13.71 17.27 -5.34
C GLY A 313 -14.24 16.42 -6.49
N LEU A 314 -13.39 15.60 -7.12
CA LEU A 314 -13.80 14.69 -8.20
C LEU A 314 -14.71 13.58 -7.71
N MET A 315 -14.48 13.03 -6.51
CA MET A 315 -15.35 12.03 -5.89
C MET A 315 -16.75 12.57 -5.54
N ILE A 316 -16.88 13.89 -5.36
CA ILE A 316 -18.17 14.57 -5.15
C ILE A 316 -18.83 14.89 -6.50
N ASN A 317 -18.10 15.56 -7.41
CA ASN A 317 -18.66 16.17 -8.61
C ASN A 317 -18.70 15.21 -9.81
N ARG A 318 -17.82 14.20 -9.84
CA ARG A 318 -17.65 13.23 -10.93
C ARG A 318 -17.56 11.79 -10.41
N LYS A 319 -18.33 11.48 -9.37
CA LYS A 319 -18.29 10.18 -8.66
C LYS A 319 -18.31 8.96 -9.59
N GLY A 320 -19.24 8.91 -10.55
CA GLY A 320 -19.36 7.77 -11.46
C GLY A 320 -18.12 7.55 -12.33
N TYR A 321 -17.47 8.63 -12.78
CA TYR A 321 -16.20 8.55 -13.49
C TYR A 321 -15.10 8.00 -12.59
N MET A 322 -14.95 8.57 -11.39
CA MET A 322 -13.90 8.15 -10.45
C MET A 322 -14.06 6.70 -10.01
N GLU A 323 -15.27 6.29 -9.63
CA GLU A 323 -15.55 4.88 -9.28
C GLU A 323 -15.33 3.95 -10.48
N GLY A 324 -15.63 4.40 -11.71
CA GLY A 324 -15.34 3.66 -12.93
C GLY A 324 -13.83 3.44 -13.16
N MET A 325 -13.01 4.48 -12.98
CA MET A 325 -11.55 4.37 -13.07
C MET A 325 -10.98 3.48 -11.97
N ILE A 326 -11.47 3.59 -10.72
CA ILE A 326 -11.07 2.71 -9.62
C ILE A 326 -11.46 1.26 -9.93
N ALA A 327 -12.65 1.02 -10.49
CA ALA A 327 -13.09 -0.32 -10.90
C ALA A 327 -12.19 -0.93 -11.98
N GLU A 328 -11.80 -0.17 -13.00
CA GLU A 328 -10.86 -0.63 -14.02
C GLU A 328 -9.50 -0.99 -13.42
N ILE A 329 -8.96 -0.14 -12.53
CA ILE A 329 -7.71 -0.39 -11.81
C ILE A 329 -7.80 -1.65 -10.93
N SER A 330 -8.96 -1.90 -10.30
CA SER A 330 -9.16 -3.08 -9.44
C SER A 330 -8.93 -4.40 -10.19
N GLY A 331 -9.15 -4.41 -11.51
CA GLY A 331 -8.87 -5.55 -12.38
C GLY A 331 -7.38 -5.94 -12.44
N TRP A 332 -6.47 -5.05 -12.03
CA TRP A 332 -5.02 -5.27 -12.12
C TRP A 332 -4.45 -6.08 -10.95
N ARG A 333 -5.25 -6.40 -9.92
CA ARG A 333 -4.81 -7.12 -8.71
C ARG A 333 -4.16 -8.48 -8.97
N ASN A 334 -4.42 -9.08 -10.15
CA ASN A 334 -3.87 -10.37 -10.59
C ASN A 334 -2.94 -10.26 -11.81
N ARG A 335 -2.52 -9.06 -12.22
CA ARG A 335 -1.67 -8.84 -13.42
C ARG A 335 -0.37 -9.64 -13.31
N THR A 336 0.05 -10.36 -14.36
CA THR A 336 1.24 -11.24 -14.34
C THR A 336 2.36 -10.79 -15.25
#